data_AF-A0AAU7ZAC4-F1
#
_entry.id   AF-A0AAU7ZAC4-F1
#
_cell.length_a   1.000
_cell.length_b   1.000
_cell.length_c   1.000
_cell.angle_alpha   90.00
_cell.angle_beta   90.00
_cell.angle_gamma   90.00
#
_symmetry.space_group_name_H-M   'P 1'
#
loop_
_entity.id
_entity.type
_entity.pdbx_description
1 polymer ?
#
loop_
_entity_poly.entity_id
_entity_poly.type
_entity_poly.pdbx_seq_one_letter_code
_entity_poly.pdbx_strand_id
1 'polypeptide(L)'
;MKRRTKLLLTATLLIAGACAVPTPAIAQPGYSGPPPRITCSSDDGRRNWCDIGPSRDVRLVRQISDSPCIQDDTWGVDRRGLWVDRGCRAEFFIGRREPPPPPITVTCSSNDGHRNWCDIGPSRDRDVRMARQISGSPCIQGDTWGVDQRGLWVDRGCRADFLVGRFEPPPPPVTVTCSSNDGGRNWCDIGPRGVVRLIRQISGSPCVRGQTWDIDNRGLWVDRGCRADFEAR
;
A
#
# COMPACT_ATOMS: atom_id res chain seq x y z
N MET A 1 -3.25 -92.63 -4.79
CA MET A 1 -2.80 -92.95 -3.42
C MET A 1 -2.75 -91.67 -2.58
N LYS A 2 -3.47 -91.69 -1.45
CA LYS A 2 -3.45 -90.86 -0.23
C LYS A 2 -2.89 -89.40 -0.25
N ARG A 3 -3.81 -88.48 0.08
CA ARG A 3 -3.68 -87.07 0.48
C ARG A 3 -2.53 -86.79 1.46
N ARG A 4 -1.87 -85.63 1.30
CA ARG A 4 -1.37 -84.82 2.43
C ARG A 4 -1.53 -83.34 2.12
N THR A 5 -2.60 -82.76 2.65
CA THR A 5 -2.90 -81.33 2.69
C THR A 5 -1.89 -80.67 3.64
N LYS A 6 -1.02 -79.79 3.14
CA LYS A 6 -0.16 -78.93 3.97
C LYS A 6 -0.90 -77.62 4.23
N LEU A 7 -1.33 -77.42 5.47
CA LEU A 7 -1.81 -76.15 5.99
C LEU A 7 -0.61 -75.17 5.99
N LEU A 8 -0.68 -74.12 5.16
CA LEU A 8 0.23 -72.99 5.21
C LEU A 8 -0.45 -71.90 6.05
N LEU A 9 0.08 -71.62 7.24
CA LEU A 9 -0.31 -70.47 8.03
C LEU A 9 0.14 -69.20 7.31
N THR A 10 -0.84 -68.43 6.81
CA THR A 10 -0.64 -67.07 6.30
C THR A 10 -0.41 -66.12 7.47
N ALA A 11 0.82 -65.65 7.64
CA ALA A 11 1.12 -64.53 8.53
C ALA A 11 0.79 -63.22 7.80
N THR A 12 -0.38 -62.66 8.09
CA THR A 12 -0.83 -61.38 7.52
C THR A 12 -0.08 -60.24 8.21
N LEU A 13 0.90 -59.67 7.51
CA LEU A 13 1.65 -58.50 7.97
C LEU A 13 0.77 -57.25 7.77
N LEU A 14 0.23 -56.71 8.86
CA LEU A 14 -0.47 -55.41 8.86
C LEU A 14 0.56 -54.28 8.69
N ILE A 15 0.77 -53.85 7.45
CA ILE A 15 1.52 -52.63 7.15
C ILE A 15 0.59 -51.45 7.48
N ALA A 16 0.83 -50.80 8.63
CA ALA A 16 0.20 -49.53 8.95
C ALA A 16 0.77 -48.46 8.02
N GLY A 17 0.07 -48.21 6.91
CA GLY A 17 0.36 -47.09 6.01
C GLY A 17 0.09 -45.77 6.73
N ALA A 18 1.14 -45.07 7.15
CA ALA A 18 1.05 -43.73 7.66
C ALA A 18 0.67 -42.78 6.51
N CYS A 19 -0.62 -42.48 6.38
CA CYS A 19 -1.09 -41.40 5.51
C CYS A 19 -0.60 -40.06 6.08
N ALA A 20 0.50 -39.55 5.54
CA ALA A 20 0.91 -38.17 5.74
C ALA A 20 -0.13 -37.26 5.06
N VAL A 21 -1.10 -36.77 5.83
CA VAL A 21 -2.02 -35.74 5.37
C VAL A 21 -1.18 -34.48 5.16
N PRO A 22 -1.13 -33.88 3.95
CA PRO A 22 -0.48 -32.61 3.76
C PRO A 22 -1.22 -31.59 4.62
N THR A 23 -0.56 -31.07 5.65
CA THR A 23 -1.06 -29.91 6.40
C THR A 23 -1.28 -28.77 5.41
N PRO A 24 -2.46 -28.11 5.43
CA PRO A 24 -2.65 -26.91 4.64
C PRO A 24 -1.58 -25.90 5.09
N ALA A 25 -0.75 -25.47 4.15
CA ALA A 25 0.13 -24.33 4.35
C ALA A 25 -0.78 -23.11 4.54
N ILE A 26 -0.94 -22.68 5.79
CA ILE A 26 -1.49 -21.35 6.07
C ILE A 26 -0.47 -20.37 5.46
N ALA A 27 -0.88 -19.70 4.38
CA ALA A 27 -0.15 -18.55 3.88
C ALA A 27 -0.01 -17.57 5.05
N GLN A 28 1.21 -17.41 5.55
CA GLN A 28 1.51 -16.41 6.55
C GLN A 28 1.14 -15.04 5.96
N PRO A 29 0.53 -14.13 6.73
CA PRO A 29 0.36 -12.74 6.31
C PRO A 29 1.71 -12.20 5.86
N GLY A 30 1.82 -11.89 4.57
CA GLY A 30 3.06 -11.53 3.91
C GLY A 30 3.69 -10.29 4.55
N TYR A 31 4.87 -10.52 5.14
CA TYR A 31 5.96 -9.58 5.41
C TYR A 31 5.60 -8.21 5.99
N SER A 32 5.85 -8.10 7.29
CA SER A 32 6.01 -6.86 8.05
C SER A 32 6.98 -5.90 7.35
N GLY A 33 6.49 -4.73 6.93
CA GLY A 33 7.35 -3.56 6.68
C GLY A 33 8.20 -3.21 7.91
N PRO A 34 9.06 -2.18 7.84
CA PRO A 34 9.85 -1.75 8.99
C PRO A 34 8.97 -1.68 10.24
N PRO A 35 9.50 -2.07 11.42
CA PRO A 35 8.76 -1.86 12.65
C PRO A 35 8.25 -0.41 12.66
N PRO A 36 7.04 -0.16 13.18
CA PRO A 36 6.49 1.20 13.20
C PRO A 36 7.41 2.19 13.92
N ARG A 37 8.46 1.69 14.60
CA ARG A 37 9.54 2.43 15.21
C ARG A 37 10.88 1.86 14.75
N ILE A 38 11.78 2.71 14.25
CA ILE A 38 13.17 2.36 13.90
C ILE A 38 14.13 3.27 14.67
N THR A 39 15.27 2.74 15.11
CA THR A 39 16.37 3.55 15.64
C THR A 39 17.35 3.85 14.52
N CYS A 40 17.64 5.13 14.31
CA CYS A 40 18.63 5.58 13.33
C CYS A 40 19.68 6.46 14.02
N SER A 41 20.95 6.23 13.69
CA SER A 41 22.09 6.80 14.42
C SER A 41 23.20 7.32 13.51
N SER A 42 23.69 8.52 13.81
CA SER A 42 24.97 9.07 13.32
C SER A 42 26.01 8.92 14.44
N ASP A 43 26.69 7.78 14.49
CA ASP A 43 27.64 7.48 15.58
C ASP A 43 28.99 8.17 15.41
N ASP A 44 29.43 8.35 14.16
CA ASP A 44 30.70 8.99 13.77
C ASP A 44 30.54 10.49 13.44
N GLY A 45 29.36 11.05 13.69
CA GLY A 45 29.02 12.43 13.38
C GLY A 45 28.80 12.71 11.89
N ARG A 46 28.89 11.70 11.02
CA ARG A 46 28.64 11.83 9.58
C ARG A 46 27.21 11.44 9.24
N ARG A 47 26.76 11.86 8.06
CA ARG A 47 25.45 11.49 7.54
C ARG A 47 25.34 9.99 7.33
N ASN A 48 24.33 9.38 7.95
CA ASN A 48 23.97 7.99 7.82
C ASN A 48 22.52 7.86 7.34
N TRP A 49 22.18 6.76 6.66
CA TRP A 49 20.84 6.46 6.15
C TRP A 49 20.31 5.14 6.72
N CYS A 50 19.05 5.15 7.14
CA CYS A 50 18.32 3.97 7.57
C CYS A 50 17.22 3.64 6.57
N ASP A 51 17.11 2.36 6.23
CA ASP A 51 16.07 1.86 5.35
C ASP A 51 14.70 1.93 6.04
N ILE A 52 13.79 2.67 5.42
CA ILE A 52 12.39 2.86 5.86
C ILE A 52 11.40 2.37 4.80
N GLY A 53 11.90 1.61 3.80
CA GLY A 53 11.14 1.20 2.63
C GLY A 53 10.59 2.40 1.84
N PRO A 54 9.39 2.27 1.23
CA PRO A 54 8.78 3.35 0.45
C PRO A 54 8.13 4.44 1.33
N SER A 55 8.19 4.31 2.65
CA SER A 55 7.57 5.29 3.52
C SER A 55 8.33 6.62 3.46
N ARG A 56 7.55 7.71 3.44
CA ARG A 56 8.05 9.08 3.58
C ARG A 56 7.43 9.80 4.77
N ASP A 57 6.48 9.17 5.48
CA ASP A 57 5.93 9.70 6.73
C ASP A 57 6.84 9.22 7.86
N VAL A 58 7.75 10.08 8.30
CA VAL A 58 8.67 9.78 9.38
C VAL A 58 8.55 10.87 10.44
N ARG A 59 8.43 10.45 11.70
CA ARG A 59 8.30 11.36 12.83
C ARG A 59 9.33 11.01 13.89
N LEU A 60 10.05 12.01 14.39
CA LEU A 60 10.92 11.84 15.55
C LEU A 60 10.05 11.48 16.77
N VAL A 61 10.30 10.33 17.39
CA VAL A 61 9.55 9.91 18.59
C VAL A 61 10.35 10.17 19.85
N ARG A 62 11.64 9.86 19.82
CA ARG A 62 12.49 9.97 20.99
C ARG A 62 13.92 10.23 20.57
N GLN A 63 14.49 11.35 21.03
CA GLN A 63 15.92 11.59 20.90
C GLN A 63 16.69 10.70 21.88
N ILE A 64 17.79 10.11 21.41
CA ILE A 64 18.67 9.21 22.17
C ILE A 64 20.03 9.89 22.41
N SER A 65 20.51 10.72 21.47
CA SER A 65 21.75 11.48 21.60
C SER A 65 21.58 12.76 22.41
N ASP A 66 22.69 13.25 22.98
CA ASP A 66 22.78 14.63 23.47
C ASP A 66 22.86 15.64 22.32
N SER A 67 23.44 15.24 21.19
CA SER A 67 23.44 16.02 19.94
C SER A 67 21.99 16.24 19.45
N PRO A 68 21.63 17.46 19.03
CA PRO A 68 20.27 17.78 18.59
C PRO A 68 19.80 16.98 17.37
N CYS A 69 18.57 16.48 17.42
CA CYS A 69 17.86 15.93 16.28
C CYS A 69 16.77 16.90 15.79
N ILE A 70 17.12 17.76 14.83
CA ILE A 70 16.28 18.81 14.24
C ILE A 70 15.93 18.40 12.80
N GLN A 71 14.63 18.39 12.50
CA GLN A 71 14.14 18.02 11.17
C GLN A 71 14.69 18.98 10.11
N ASP A 72 15.07 18.42 8.96
CA ASP A 72 15.68 19.08 7.81
C ASP A 72 17.08 19.68 8.07
N ASP A 73 17.58 19.58 9.30
CA ASP A 73 18.93 20.04 9.66
C ASP A 73 19.86 18.86 10.00
N THR A 74 19.55 18.10 11.06
CA THR A 74 20.35 16.94 11.53
C THR A 74 19.64 15.60 11.32
N TRP A 75 18.40 15.60 10.85
CA TRP A 75 17.75 14.42 10.28
C TRP A 75 16.71 14.81 9.24
N GLY A 76 16.32 13.89 8.36
CA GLY A 76 15.25 14.10 7.39
C GLY A 76 14.96 12.86 6.56
N VAL A 77 14.15 13.02 5.51
CA VAL A 77 13.84 11.94 4.57
C VAL A 77 14.19 12.39 3.15
N ASP A 78 14.99 11.59 2.46
CA ASP A 78 15.30 11.79 1.05
C ASP A 78 14.98 10.53 0.23
N ARG A 79 15.41 10.49 -1.04
CA ARG A 79 15.15 9.35 -1.94
C ARG A 79 15.78 8.04 -1.44
N ARG A 80 16.86 8.10 -0.66
CA ARG A 80 17.57 6.94 -0.10
C ARG A 80 16.96 6.44 1.21
N GLY A 81 16.17 7.26 1.90
CA GLY A 81 15.50 6.88 3.13
C GLY A 81 15.56 7.96 4.21
N LEU A 82 15.39 7.54 5.46
CA LEU A 82 15.61 8.39 6.63
C LEU A 82 17.12 8.61 6.78
N TRP A 83 17.57 9.86 6.84
CA TRP A 83 18.95 10.19 7.16
C TRP A 83 19.06 10.90 8.51
N VAL A 84 20.18 10.68 9.19
CA VAL A 84 20.59 11.36 10.42
C VAL A 84 22.04 11.81 10.27
N ASP A 85 22.41 12.92 10.91
CA ASP A 85 23.68 13.61 10.68
C ASP A 85 24.16 14.30 11.97
N ARG A 86 25.44 14.69 12.01
CA ARG A 86 26.04 15.49 13.10
C ARG A 86 25.78 14.94 14.51
N GLY A 87 25.82 13.63 14.67
CA GLY A 87 25.68 12.98 15.96
C GLY A 87 24.24 12.72 16.39
N CYS A 88 23.24 13.07 15.57
CA CYS A 88 21.85 12.76 15.87
C CYS A 88 21.63 11.24 15.93
N ARG A 89 21.09 10.78 17.06
CA ARG A 89 20.63 9.40 17.29
C ARG A 89 19.24 9.45 17.88
N ALA A 90 18.29 8.78 17.25
CA ALA A 90 16.91 8.82 17.70
C ALA A 90 16.10 7.60 17.26
N GLU A 91 14.97 7.44 17.93
CA GLU A 91 13.89 6.55 17.53
C GLU A 91 12.86 7.34 16.71
N PHE A 92 12.51 6.79 15.56
CA PHE A 92 11.62 7.39 14.57
C PHE A 92 10.42 6.48 14.34
N PHE A 93 9.23 7.08 14.27
CA PHE A 93 8.04 6.38 13.82
C PHE A 93 8.00 6.39 12.30
N ILE A 94 7.85 5.23 11.69
CA ILE A 94 7.63 5.08 10.26
C ILE A 94 6.14 4.90 10.03
N GLY A 95 5.50 5.98 9.59
CA GLY A 95 4.12 5.95 9.14
C GLY A 95 4.02 4.94 8.02
N ARG A 96 3.12 3.96 8.18
CA ARG A 96 2.66 3.22 7.01
C ARG A 96 1.89 4.24 6.18
N ARG A 97 2.22 4.38 4.89
CA ARG A 97 1.31 5.04 3.95
C ARG A 97 0.11 4.12 3.79
N GLU A 98 -0.76 4.10 4.80
CA GLU A 98 -2.05 3.45 4.69
C GLU A 98 -2.82 4.24 3.64
N PRO A 99 -3.31 3.60 2.57
CA PRO A 99 -4.22 4.25 1.65
C PRO A 99 -5.33 4.94 2.45
N PRO A 100 -5.82 6.12 2.03
CA PRO A 100 -6.98 6.70 2.68
C PRO A 100 -8.09 5.63 2.73
N PRO A 101 -8.84 5.55 3.84
CA PRO A 101 -9.95 4.62 3.93
C PRO A 101 -10.86 4.76 2.70
N PRO A 102 -11.41 3.66 2.17
CA PRO A 102 -12.31 3.74 1.03
C PRO A 102 -13.46 4.72 1.35
N PRO A 103 -13.95 5.47 0.35
CA PRO A 103 -15.08 6.36 0.57
C PRO A 103 -16.29 5.55 1.03
N ILE A 104 -17.02 6.09 2.00
CA ILE A 104 -18.26 5.49 2.48
C ILE A 104 -19.42 5.96 1.62
N THR A 105 -20.45 5.13 1.47
CA THR A 105 -21.71 5.54 0.84
C THR A 105 -22.69 6.04 1.89
N VAL A 106 -23.21 7.25 1.68
CA VAL A 106 -24.26 7.86 2.50
C VAL A 106 -25.48 8.09 1.61
N THR A 107 -26.60 7.47 1.94
CA THR A 107 -27.89 7.77 1.30
C THR A 107 -28.50 8.98 2.01
N CYS A 108 -28.77 10.05 1.27
CA CYS A 108 -29.39 11.26 1.80
C CYS A 108 -30.66 11.61 1.03
N SER A 109 -31.71 12.05 1.74
CA SER A 109 -33.04 12.20 1.15
C SER A 109 -33.83 13.41 1.63
N SER A 110 -34.39 14.17 0.67
CA SER A 110 -35.49 15.12 0.87
C SER A 110 -36.80 14.42 0.49
N ASN A 111 -37.51 13.85 1.47
CA ASN A 111 -38.78 13.15 1.24
C ASN A 111 -39.98 14.09 1.30
N ASP A 112 -39.88 15.12 2.12
CA ASP A 112 -40.85 16.17 2.37
C ASP A 112 -40.66 17.40 1.44
N GLY A 113 -39.66 17.36 0.57
CA GLY A 113 -39.34 18.46 -0.35
C GLY A 113 -38.57 19.61 0.31
N HIS A 114 -38.29 19.53 1.62
CA HIS A 114 -37.53 20.51 2.35
C HIS A 114 -36.04 20.12 2.46
N ARG A 115 -35.22 21.08 2.86
CA ARG A 115 -33.79 20.87 3.08
C ARG A 115 -33.55 19.97 4.29
N ASN A 116 -32.91 18.84 4.05
CA ASN A 116 -32.52 17.86 5.05
C ASN A 116 -31.00 17.70 5.09
N TRP A 117 -30.44 17.51 6.29
CA TRP A 117 -29.01 17.30 6.51
C TRP A 117 -28.75 15.85 6.92
N CYS A 118 -27.71 15.26 6.35
CA CYS A 118 -27.22 13.93 6.65
C CYS A 118 -25.82 14.04 7.26
N ASP A 119 -25.62 13.31 8.35
CA ASP A 119 -24.34 13.26 9.03
C ASP A 119 -23.30 12.53 8.16
N ILE A 120 -22.19 13.22 7.90
CA ILE A 120 -21.05 12.72 7.11
C ILE A 120 -19.77 12.63 7.96
N GLY A 121 -19.90 12.82 9.28
CA GLY A 121 -18.80 12.92 10.22
C GLY A 121 -18.08 14.28 10.17
N PRO A 122 -16.98 14.44 10.91
CA PRO A 122 -16.23 15.70 10.95
C PRO A 122 -15.65 16.04 9.57
N SER A 123 -16.11 17.17 9.01
CA SER A 123 -15.97 17.56 7.60
C SER A 123 -14.58 18.03 7.14
N ARG A 124 -13.53 17.97 7.98
CA ARG A 124 -12.30 18.74 7.69
C ARG A 124 -11.51 18.25 6.46
N ASP A 125 -11.58 16.95 6.17
CA ASP A 125 -10.81 16.35 5.06
C ASP A 125 -11.65 15.38 4.21
N ARG A 126 -12.97 15.57 4.10
CA ARG A 126 -13.83 14.67 3.32
C ARG A 126 -14.50 15.45 2.21
N ASP A 127 -14.25 15.08 0.96
CA ASP A 127 -15.09 15.53 -0.14
C ASP A 127 -16.32 14.63 -0.25
N VAL A 128 -17.36 15.18 -0.89
CA VAL A 128 -18.59 14.47 -1.16
C VAL A 128 -18.86 14.50 -2.66
N ARG A 129 -19.09 13.33 -3.25
CA ARG A 129 -19.45 13.17 -4.66
C ARG A 129 -20.77 12.43 -4.77
N MET A 130 -21.68 12.92 -5.60
CA MET A 130 -22.91 12.18 -5.89
C MET A 130 -22.56 10.93 -6.71
N ALA A 131 -22.98 9.77 -6.20
CA ALA A 131 -22.67 8.47 -6.80
C ALA A 131 -23.83 7.98 -7.67
N ARG A 132 -25.05 8.12 -7.16
CA ARG A 132 -26.26 7.60 -7.81
C ARG A 132 -27.48 8.41 -7.39
N GLN A 133 -28.19 8.98 -8.36
CA GLN A 133 -29.48 9.59 -8.09
C GLN A 133 -30.55 8.50 -7.88
N ILE A 134 -31.40 8.68 -6.86
CA ILE A 134 -32.49 7.78 -6.50
C ILE A 134 -33.85 8.43 -6.82
N SER A 135 -33.97 9.75 -6.67
CA SER A 135 -35.18 10.50 -6.98
C SER A 135 -35.38 10.73 -8.48
N GLY A 136 -36.64 10.91 -8.89
CA GLY A 136 -36.98 11.54 -10.17
C GLY A 136 -36.72 13.06 -10.18
N SER A 137 -36.78 13.70 -9.00
CA SER A 137 -36.38 15.11 -8.85
C SER A 137 -34.87 15.29 -9.05
N PRO A 138 -34.41 16.37 -9.72
CA PRO A 138 -32.99 16.61 -9.98
C PRO A 138 -32.15 16.83 -8.73
N CYS A 139 -30.99 16.16 -8.67
CA CYS A 139 -29.93 16.41 -7.69
C CYS A 139 -28.76 17.15 -8.37
N ILE A 140 -28.70 18.47 -8.17
CA ILE A 140 -27.73 19.40 -8.77
C ILE A 140 -26.88 20.00 -7.65
N GLN A 141 -25.57 19.87 -7.76
CA GLN A 141 -24.64 20.37 -6.75
C GLN A 141 -24.74 21.90 -6.64
N GLY A 142 -24.81 22.41 -5.41
CA GLY A 142 -24.97 23.82 -5.11
C GLY A 142 -26.42 24.33 -5.18
N ASP A 143 -27.32 23.56 -5.81
CA ASP A 143 -28.72 23.96 -5.99
C ASP A 143 -29.67 23.07 -5.17
N THR A 144 -29.70 21.76 -5.43
CA THR A 144 -30.56 20.80 -4.70
C THR A 144 -29.80 19.82 -3.81
N TRP A 145 -28.47 19.86 -3.82
CA TRP A 145 -27.65 19.27 -2.76
C TRP A 145 -26.33 20.01 -2.59
N GLY A 146 -25.66 19.83 -1.46
CA GLY A 146 -24.34 20.39 -1.22
C GLY A 146 -23.78 20.00 0.14
N VAL A 147 -22.68 20.63 0.54
CA VAL A 147 -22.08 20.45 1.86
C VAL A 147 -21.93 21.83 2.51
N ASP A 148 -22.36 21.94 3.77
CA ASP A 148 -22.18 23.12 4.60
C ASP A 148 -21.61 22.74 5.97
N GLN A 149 -21.58 23.69 6.92
CA GLN A 149 -21.05 23.46 8.27
C GLN A 149 -21.81 22.41 9.08
N ARG A 150 -23.06 22.09 8.71
CA ARG A 150 -23.91 21.08 9.37
C ARG A 150 -23.79 19.71 8.70
N GLY A 151 -23.18 19.62 7.51
CA GLY A 151 -22.95 18.38 6.79
C GLY A 151 -23.46 18.39 5.36
N LEU A 152 -23.72 17.20 4.82
CA LEU A 152 -24.33 17.01 3.51
C LEU A 152 -25.81 17.38 3.58
N TRP A 153 -26.26 18.29 2.73
CA TRP A 153 -27.68 18.63 2.61
C TRP A 153 -28.25 18.24 1.26
N VAL A 154 -29.54 17.89 1.23
CA VAL A 154 -30.34 17.66 0.03
C VAL A 154 -31.68 18.40 0.17
N ASP A 155 -32.26 18.84 -0.94
CA ASP A 155 -33.39 19.77 -0.94
C ASP A 155 -34.34 19.51 -2.12
N ARG A 156 -35.56 20.05 -2.09
CA ARG A 156 -36.55 20.00 -3.19
C ARG A 156 -36.77 18.62 -3.79
N GLY A 157 -36.84 17.59 -2.93
CA GLY A 157 -37.12 16.22 -3.36
C GLY A 157 -35.90 15.44 -3.86
N CYS A 158 -34.69 16.02 -3.81
CA CYS A 158 -33.46 15.32 -4.16
C CYS A 158 -33.19 14.15 -3.19
N ARG A 159 -32.96 12.97 -3.75
CA ARG A 159 -32.56 11.75 -3.04
C ARG A 159 -31.45 11.06 -3.84
N ALA A 160 -30.34 10.77 -3.19
CA ALA A 160 -29.19 10.16 -3.85
C ALA A 160 -28.28 9.42 -2.85
N ASP A 161 -27.46 8.53 -3.40
CA ASP A 161 -26.29 8.00 -2.73
C ASP A 161 -25.10 8.91 -3.01
N PHE A 162 -24.35 9.19 -1.95
CA PHE A 162 -23.17 10.05 -1.97
C PHE A 162 -21.96 9.26 -1.49
N LEU A 163 -20.84 9.38 -2.21
CA LEU A 163 -19.55 8.90 -1.75
C LEU A 163 -18.90 10.01 -0.91
N VAL A 164 -18.59 9.69 0.34
CA VAL A 164 -17.94 10.58 1.30
C VAL A 164 -16.56 10.01 1.59
N GLY A 165 -15.51 10.77 1.29
CA GLY A 165 -14.15 10.31 1.53
C GLY A 165 -13.09 11.30 1.06
N ARG A 166 -11.84 10.88 1.16
CA ARG A 166 -10.70 11.62 0.60
C ARG A 166 -10.54 11.22 -0.85
N PHE A 167 -10.88 12.10 -1.77
CA PHE A 167 -10.57 11.89 -3.17
C PHE A 167 -9.27 12.60 -3.49
N GLU A 168 -8.17 12.01 -2.99
CA GLU A 168 -6.85 12.46 -3.42
C GLU A 168 -6.79 12.36 -4.95
N PRO A 169 -6.45 13.45 -5.66
CA PRO A 169 -6.20 13.34 -7.09
C PRO A 169 -5.09 12.31 -7.29
N PRO A 170 -5.19 11.46 -8.34
CA PRO A 170 -4.15 10.51 -8.62
C PRO A 170 -2.82 11.26 -8.73
N PRO A 171 -1.72 10.72 -8.17
CA PRO A 171 -0.42 11.35 -8.28
C PRO A 171 -0.10 11.62 -9.76
N PRO A 172 0.53 12.75 -10.11
CA PRO A 172 0.91 13.01 -11.48
C PRO A 172 1.85 11.90 -11.99
N PRO A 173 1.81 11.58 -13.29
CA PRO A 173 2.73 10.63 -13.89
C PRO A 173 4.16 11.09 -13.66
N VAL A 174 5.05 10.14 -13.37
CA VAL A 174 6.49 10.40 -13.28
C VAL A 174 7.26 9.44 -14.14
N THR A 175 8.36 9.93 -14.70
CA THR A 175 9.36 9.07 -15.33
C THR A 175 10.33 8.57 -14.27
N VAL A 176 10.46 7.25 -14.16
CA VAL A 176 11.40 6.56 -13.28
C VAL A 176 12.40 5.82 -14.14
N THR A 177 13.68 6.19 -14.04
CA THR A 177 14.77 5.39 -14.60
C THR A 177 15.11 4.27 -13.63
N CYS A 178 14.93 3.02 -14.04
CA CYS A 178 15.22 1.84 -13.23
C CYS A 178 16.26 0.97 -13.92
N SER A 179 17.20 0.40 -13.17
CA SER A 179 18.37 -0.27 -13.75
C SER A 179 18.86 -1.48 -12.96
N SER A 180 19.01 -2.61 -13.66
CA SER A 180 19.77 -3.78 -13.24
C SER A 180 21.18 -3.70 -13.85
N ASN A 181 22.18 -3.26 -13.08
CA ASN A 181 23.54 -3.06 -13.60
C ASN A 181 24.40 -4.32 -13.48
N ASP A 182 24.22 -5.05 -12.39
CA ASP A 182 24.91 -6.29 -12.03
C ASP A 182 24.14 -7.55 -12.48
N GLY A 183 23.02 -7.38 -13.18
CA GLY A 183 22.12 -8.48 -13.55
C GLY A 183 21.19 -8.94 -12.43
N GLY A 184 21.40 -8.43 -11.20
CA GLY A 184 20.55 -8.69 -10.04
C GLY A 184 19.19 -8.01 -10.15
N ARG A 185 18.25 -8.43 -9.30
CA ARG A 185 16.95 -7.79 -9.19
C ARG A 185 17.06 -6.52 -8.36
N ASN A 186 16.66 -5.40 -8.96
CA ASN A 186 16.67 -4.08 -8.34
C ASN A 186 15.25 -3.52 -8.31
N TRP A 187 14.90 -2.84 -7.21
CA TRP A 187 13.61 -2.19 -7.02
C TRP A 187 13.75 -0.67 -7.08
N CYS A 188 12.78 -0.02 -7.69
CA CYS A 188 12.71 1.42 -7.86
C CYS A 188 11.40 1.96 -7.29
N ASP A 189 11.51 3.05 -6.53
CA ASP A 189 10.38 3.73 -5.90
C ASP A 189 9.50 4.40 -6.96
N ILE A 190 8.26 3.94 -7.06
CA ILE A 190 7.21 4.52 -7.91
C ILE A 190 6.17 5.29 -7.09
N GLY A 191 6.33 5.37 -5.77
CA GLY A 191 5.36 5.94 -4.85
C GLY A 191 4.04 5.13 -4.83
N PRO A 192 2.88 5.79 -4.66
CA PRO A 192 1.57 5.10 -4.62
C PRO A 192 1.06 4.69 -6.02
N ARG A 193 1.92 4.74 -7.04
CA ARG A 193 1.54 4.51 -8.44
C ARG A 193 1.43 3.03 -8.71
N GLY A 194 0.28 2.61 -9.21
CA GLY A 194 -0.04 1.21 -9.43
C GLY A 194 0.11 0.78 -10.89
N VAL A 195 0.18 1.74 -11.81
CA VAL A 195 0.27 1.45 -13.25
C VAL A 195 1.62 1.92 -13.76
N VAL A 196 2.42 1.00 -14.28
CA VAL A 196 3.73 1.31 -14.85
C VAL A 196 3.79 0.84 -16.29
N ARG A 197 4.31 1.71 -17.17
CA ARG A 197 4.60 1.38 -18.58
C ARG A 197 6.08 1.60 -18.88
N LEU A 198 6.67 0.68 -19.62
CA LEU A 198 7.98 0.86 -20.25
C LEU A 198 7.84 1.95 -21.33
N ILE A 199 8.66 3.00 -21.26
CA ILE A 199 8.62 4.09 -22.26
C ILE A 199 9.88 4.16 -23.11
N ARG A 200 11.03 3.74 -22.57
CA ARG A 200 12.30 3.74 -23.30
C ARG A 200 13.22 2.69 -22.73
N GLN A 201 13.61 1.71 -23.54
CA GLN A 201 14.69 0.79 -23.16
C GLN A 201 16.05 1.46 -23.33
N ILE A 202 16.91 1.32 -22.33
CA ILE A 202 18.26 1.88 -22.29
C ILE A 202 19.30 0.76 -22.45
N SER A 203 19.02 -0.43 -21.92
CA SER A 203 19.90 -1.60 -22.04
C SER A 203 19.83 -2.28 -23.41
N GLY A 204 20.91 -2.97 -23.79
CA GLY A 204 20.86 -3.99 -24.84
C GLY A 204 20.12 -5.26 -24.39
N SER A 205 20.14 -5.57 -23.09
CA SER A 205 19.32 -6.66 -22.52
C SER A 205 17.83 -6.32 -22.60
N PRO A 206 16.96 -7.30 -22.94
CA PRO A 206 15.52 -7.06 -23.08
C PRO A 206 14.81 -6.68 -21.78
N CYS A 207 13.92 -5.69 -21.86
CA CYS A 207 12.96 -5.32 -20.81
C CYS A 207 11.54 -5.82 -21.16
N VAL A 208 11.18 -7.01 -20.68
CA VAL A 208 9.91 -7.69 -20.96
C VAL A 208 9.08 -7.79 -19.68
N ARG A 209 7.84 -7.29 -19.72
CA ARG A 209 6.92 -7.30 -18.56
C ARG A 209 6.64 -8.74 -18.10
N GLY A 210 6.62 -8.95 -16.79
CA GLY A 210 6.43 -10.26 -16.16
C GLY A 210 7.65 -11.19 -16.28
N GLN A 211 8.72 -10.73 -16.94
CA GLN A 211 9.97 -11.49 -17.07
C GLN A 211 11.13 -10.72 -16.47
N THR A 212 11.54 -9.61 -17.08
CA THR A 212 12.71 -8.82 -16.65
C THR A 212 12.34 -7.51 -16.00
N TRP A 213 11.05 -7.18 -15.96
CA TRP A 213 10.49 -6.16 -15.08
C TRP A 213 9.02 -6.44 -14.76
N ASP A 214 8.55 -6.01 -13.61
CA ASP A 214 7.12 -5.90 -13.28
C ASP A 214 6.95 -5.03 -12.01
N ILE A 215 5.73 -4.98 -11.47
CA ILE A 215 5.44 -4.36 -10.17
C ILE A 215 5.15 -5.47 -9.15
N ASP A 216 5.74 -5.36 -7.97
CA ASP A 216 5.39 -6.14 -6.78
C ASP A 216 5.08 -5.20 -5.59
N ASN A 217 4.93 -5.78 -4.39
CA ASN A 217 4.63 -5.03 -3.18
C ASN A 217 5.77 -4.10 -2.70
N ARG A 218 6.97 -4.21 -3.27
CA ARG A 218 8.13 -3.35 -3.00
C ARG A 218 8.29 -2.24 -4.05
N GLY A 219 7.59 -2.36 -5.19
CA GLY A 219 7.56 -1.35 -6.25
C GLY A 219 7.87 -1.94 -7.63
N LEU A 220 8.34 -1.08 -8.52
CA LEU A 220 8.83 -1.49 -9.84
C LEU A 220 10.15 -2.25 -9.66
N TRP A 221 10.25 -3.48 -10.13
CA TRP A 221 11.51 -4.21 -10.18
C TRP A 221 12.00 -4.39 -11.61
N VAL A 222 13.32 -4.43 -11.78
CA VAL A 222 14.00 -4.83 -13.02
C VAL A 222 15.10 -5.84 -12.70
N ASP A 223 15.35 -6.80 -13.59
CA ASP A 223 16.41 -7.81 -13.41
C ASP A 223 17.11 -8.17 -14.73
N ARG A 224 18.12 -9.06 -14.65
CA ARG A 224 18.83 -9.65 -15.80
C ARG A 224 19.36 -8.61 -16.80
N GLY A 225 19.82 -7.47 -16.28
CA GLY A 225 20.42 -6.41 -17.09
C GLY A 225 19.41 -5.45 -17.72
N CYS A 226 18.11 -5.58 -17.44
CA CYS A 226 17.11 -4.62 -17.91
C CYS A 226 17.37 -3.24 -17.28
N ARG A 227 17.51 -2.23 -18.16
CA ARG A 227 17.61 -0.82 -17.80
C ARG A 227 16.70 -0.02 -18.71
N ALA A 228 15.84 0.79 -18.12
CA ALA A 228 14.86 1.54 -18.89
C ALA A 228 14.29 2.73 -18.12
N ASP A 229 13.69 3.64 -18.87
CA ASP A 229 12.76 4.61 -18.33
C ASP A 229 11.35 4.02 -18.36
N PHE A 230 10.65 4.22 -17.25
CA PHE A 230 9.28 3.81 -17.04
C PHE A 230 8.44 5.03 -16.72
N GLU A 231 7.21 5.10 -17.20
CA GLU A 231 6.24 6.05 -16.67
C GLU A 231 5.34 5.33 -15.66
N ALA A 232 5.27 5.86 -14.45
CA ALA A 232 4.38 5.38 -13.40
C ALA A 232 3.19 6.32 -13.25
N ARG A 233 1.99 5.79 -12.98
CA ARG A 233 0.71 6.48 -12.75
C ARG A 233 -0.06 5.90 -11.57
#